data_AF-A0A0D9ZP40-F1
#
_entry.id   AF-A0A0D9ZP40-F1
#
_cell.length_a   1.000
_cell.length_b   1.000
_cell.length_c   1.000
_cell.angle_alpha   90.00
_cell.angle_beta   90.00
_cell.angle_gamma   90.00
#
_symmetry.space_group_name_H-M   'P 1'
#
loop_
_entity.id
_entity.type
_entity.pdbx_description
1 polymer ?
#
loop_
_entity_poly.entity_id
_entity_poly.type
_entity_poly.pdbx_seq_one_letter_code
_entity_poly.pdbx_strand_id
1 'polypeptide(L)'
;MAKPRPRAEEISRPSRSLSKAVRRRADAVSAKLAARGLGAFVWQKKLERDLARGILPDIVSLRDERRRCLARRREAAGVNASAAASRRRSPPPILDASRARAAAEEEAKEAAFLLDQSRLRAEARFASGRPKPIDELKELGEEIAAYADLDRANEPFWAAAKAMCNAEIEQAATGTGTAGHGDRALHSAVFADVKSVVEGKSLDELDAMQHAIAARMATGEAKVVEHWQEVTELIRVEKAKKYLEQHYTCDAPPPPPDNDGGGEDADEEGSETLRPVALPPPPGSELRKPKYIARVRSGFEWNKYNRAHYDHDHPPPKTVKGYKFVLYYPDLAGGKPPQYTVDEDGSNSGGGETCVIRFHAGWPYEDVAFRIVNKEWEYSRKAGFRCTFDTGVLHLNFQFKRFFYRR
;
A
#
# COMPACT_ATOMS: atom_id res chain seq x y z
N MET A 1 -38.73 69.81 5.15
CA MET A 1 -37.68 68.84 5.51
C MET A 1 -38.17 67.43 5.17
N ALA A 2 -37.24 66.53 4.84
CA ALA A 2 -37.42 65.17 4.29
C ALA A 2 -37.72 65.09 2.77
N LYS A 3 -36.67 64.82 1.97
CA LYS A 3 -36.81 64.38 0.57
C LYS A 3 -37.43 62.96 0.56
N PRO A 4 -38.40 62.66 -0.32
CA PRO A 4 -38.97 61.32 -0.39
C PRO A 4 -37.91 60.33 -0.88
N ARG A 5 -37.84 59.16 -0.24
CA ARG A 5 -36.98 58.05 -0.67
C ARG A 5 -37.38 57.64 -2.10
N PRO A 6 -36.44 57.43 -3.02
CA PRO A 6 -36.78 56.96 -4.36
C PRO A 6 -37.44 55.57 -4.23
N ARG A 7 -38.55 55.38 -4.95
CA ARG A 7 -39.22 54.08 -5.09
C ARG A 7 -38.17 53.08 -5.57
N ALA A 8 -38.13 51.91 -4.92
CA ALA A 8 -37.32 50.80 -5.38
C ALA A 8 -37.73 50.51 -6.83
N GLU A 9 -36.85 50.87 -7.77
CA GLU A 9 -36.98 50.46 -9.16
C GLU A 9 -37.19 48.95 -9.16
N GLU A 10 -38.30 48.55 -9.76
CA GLU A 10 -38.69 47.18 -9.98
C GLU A 10 -37.50 46.46 -10.61
N ILE A 11 -36.84 45.61 -9.83
CA ILE A 11 -35.68 44.84 -10.28
C ILE A 11 -36.21 43.87 -11.34
N SER A 12 -36.20 44.32 -12.60
CA SER A 12 -36.43 43.46 -13.75
C SER A 12 -35.47 42.28 -13.61
N ARG A 13 -36.05 41.09 -13.42
CA ARG A 13 -35.29 39.85 -13.26
C ARG A 13 -34.38 39.72 -14.49
N PRO A 14 -33.04 39.77 -14.35
CA PRO A 14 -32.18 39.68 -15.51
C PRO A 14 -32.38 38.29 -16.13
N SER A 15 -32.47 38.28 -17.45
CA SER A 15 -32.71 37.06 -18.25
C SER A 15 -31.74 35.95 -17.83
N ARG A 16 -32.26 34.72 -17.84
CA ARG A 16 -31.69 33.53 -17.20
C ARG A 16 -30.44 32.97 -17.91
N SER A 17 -29.83 33.71 -18.82
CA SER A 17 -28.62 33.31 -19.53
C SER A 17 -27.65 34.48 -19.71
N LEU A 18 -26.68 34.61 -18.80
CA LEU A 18 -25.51 35.45 -19.06
C LEU A 18 -24.77 34.93 -20.29
N SER A 19 -24.42 35.83 -21.21
CA SER A 19 -23.78 35.48 -22.47
C SER A 19 -22.45 34.75 -22.22
N LYS A 20 -22.12 33.80 -23.10
CA LYS A 20 -20.86 33.04 -23.04
C LYS A 20 -19.63 33.96 -22.97
N ALA A 21 -19.73 35.15 -23.56
CA ALA A 21 -18.69 36.18 -23.52
C ALA A 21 -18.46 36.77 -22.11
N VAL A 22 -19.53 37.01 -21.33
CA VAL A 22 -19.43 37.54 -19.96
C VAL A 22 -18.75 36.54 -19.03
N ARG A 23 -19.11 35.26 -19.12
CA ARG A 23 -18.48 34.20 -18.30
C ARG A 23 -17.00 34.04 -18.64
N ARG A 24 -16.65 33.96 -19.93
CA ARG A 24 -15.24 33.91 -20.38
C ARG A 24 -14.42 35.10 -19.87
N ARG A 25 -15.00 36.29 -19.85
CA ARG A 25 -14.32 37.50 -19.38
C ARG A 25 -14.18 37.50 -17.85
N ALA A 26 -15.16 36.99 -17.11
CA ALA A 26 -15.07 36.79 -15.67
C ALA A 26 -14.00 35.74 -15.28
N ASP A 27 -13.95 34.62 -16.00
CA ASP A 27 -12.95 33.58 -15.81
C ASP A 27 -11.53 34.10 -16.09
N ALA A 28 -11.35 34.90 -17.14
CA ALA A 28 -10.06 35.52 -17.47
C ALA A 28 -9.57 36.50 -16.38
N VAL A 29 -10.48 37.23 -15.74
CA VAL A 29 -10.14 38.14 -14.63
C VAL A 29 -9.80 37.34 -13.37
N SER A 30 -10.58 36.30 -13.06
CA SER A 30 -10.31 35.39 -11.94
C SER A 30 -8.94 34.68 -12.09
N ALA A 31 -8.65 34.17 -13.29
CA ALA A 31 -7.38 33.54 -13.62
C ALA A 31 -6.19 34.51 -13.50
N LYS A 32 -6.34 35.77 -13.93
CA LYS A 32 -5.30 36.81 -13.77
C LYS A 32 -5.02 37.16 -12.30
N LEU A 33 -6.03 37.12 -11.43
CA LEU A 33 -5.88 37.34 -9.99
C LEU A 33 -5.17 36.14 -9.33
N ALA A 34 -5.57 34.92 -9.70
CA ALA A 34 -4.95 33.69 -9.22
C ALA A 34 -3.47 33.55 -9.63
N ALA A 35 -3.16 33.81 -10.90
CA ALA A 35 -1.81 33.71 -11.47
C ALA A 35 -0.79 34.67 -10.83
N ARG A 36 -1.26 35.72 -10.13
CA ARG A 36 -0.39 36.71 -9.46
C ARG A 36 -0.28 36.50 -7.95
N GLY A 37 -0.66 35.32 -7.45
CA GLY A 37 -0.52 34.93 -6.05
C GLY A 37 -1.52 35.59 -5.10
N LEU A 38 -2.53 36.28 -5.66
CA LEU A 38 -3.67 36.81 -4.91
C LEU A 38 -4.78 35.75 -4.93
N GLY A 39 -4.55 34.61 -4.28
CA GLY A 39 -5.52 33.53 -4.07
C GLY A 39 -6.72 33.94 -3.21
N ALA A 40 -7.22 35.17 -3.39
CA ALA A 40 -8.47 35.65 -2.87
C ALA A 40 -9.57 34.81 -3.51
N PHE A 41 -10.41 34.21 -2.68
CA PHE A 41 -11.67 33.62 -3.13
C PHE A 41 -12.47 34.70 -3.89
N VAL A 42 -12.50 34.59 -5.21
CA VAL A 42 -13.28 35.47 -6.08
C VAL A 42 -14.65 34.85 -6.27
N TRP A 43 -15.69 35.50 -5.78
CA TRP A 43 -17.06 35.01 -5.96
C TRP A 43 -17.49 35.15 -7.43
N GLN A 44 -17.32 34.06 -8.18
CA GLN A 44 -17.45 34.03 -9.65
C GLN A 44 -18.81 34.53 -10.13
N LYS A 45 -19.90 34.11 -9.47
CA LYS A 45 -21.27 34.58 -9.76
C LYS A 45 -21.46 36.08 -9.56
N LYS A 46 -20.69 36.72 -8.67
CA LYS A 46 -20.72 38.17 -8.49
C LYS A 46 -19.96 38.87 -9.61
N LEU A 47 -18.80 38.36 -9.98
CA LEU A 47 -18.02 38.89 -11.10
C LEU A 47 -18.79 38.82 -12.42
N GLU A 48 -19.47 37.71 -12.67
CA GLU A 48 -20.36 37.51 -13.82
C GLU A 48 -21.54 38.50 -13.81
N ARG A 49 -22.16 38.71 -12.65
CA ARG A 49 -23.28 39.65 -12.47
C ARG A 49 -22.85 41.10 -12.66
N ASP A 50 -21.68 41.47 -12.15
CA ASP A 50 -21.16 42.84 -12.22
C ASP A 50 -20.77 43.17 -13.67
N LEU A 51 -20.09 42.24 -14.38
CA LEU A 51 -19.83 42.39 -15.83
C LEU A 51 -21.12 42.50 -16.66
N ALA A 52 -22.14 41.72 -16.32
CA ALA A 52 -23.42 41.73 -17.04
C ALA A 52 -24.18 43.06 -16.89
N ARG A 53 -23.96 43.78 -15.79
CA ARG A 53 -24.55 45.09 -15.53
C ARG A 53 -23.79 46.24 -16.18
N GLY A 54 -22.77 45.96 -17.00
CA GLY A 54 -21.91 46.98 -17.58
C GLY A 54 -21.04 47.70 -16.54
N ILE A 55 -21.09 47.25 -15.29
CA ILE A 55 -20.12 47.62 -14.26
C ILE A 55 -18.87 46.84 -14.66
N LEU A 56 -18.07 47.44 -15.53
CA LEU A 56 -16.66 47.10 -15.58
C LEU A 56 -16.22 47.18 -14.11
N PRO A 57 -15.64 46.11 -13.54
CA PRO A 57 -14.87 46.29 -12.34
C PRO A 57 -13.85 47.34 -12.76
N ASP A 58 -14.11 48.59 -12.40
CA ASP A 58 -13.09 49.59 -12.29
C ASP A 58 -12.04 48.83 -11.51
N ILE A 59 -10.92 48.54 -12.18
CA ILE A 59 -9.89 47.69 -11.64
C ILE A 59 -9.47 48.47 -10.42
N VAL A 60 -10.08 48.16 -9.28
CA VAL A 60 -9.59 48.47 -7.95
C VAL A 60 -8.13 48.18 -8.12
N SER A 61 -7.33 49.25 -8.10
CA SER A 61 -5.94 49.19 -8.50
C SER A 61 -5.39 47.88 -7.95
N LEU A 62 -4.75 47.06 -8.79
CA LEU A 62 -4.20 45.77 -8.34
C LEU A 62 -3.37 45.92 -7.04
N ARG A 63 -2.87 47.13 -6.80
CA ARG A 63 -2.23 47.62 -5.59
C ARG A 63 -3.16 47.72 -4.37
N ASP A 64 -4.39 48.20 -4.53
CA ASP A 64 -5.43 48.32 -3.48
C ASP A 64 -6.05 46.97 -3.13
N GLU A 65 -6.31 46.08 -4.09
CA GLU A 65 -6.81 44.73 -3.78
C GLU A 65 -5.72 43.87 -3.12
N ARG A 66 -4.46 44.01 -3.56
CA ARG A 66 -3.30 43.43 -2.87
C ARG A 66 -3.17 43.97 -1.45
N ARG A 67 -3.39 45.28 -1.23
CA ARG A 67 -3.38 45.91 0.10
C ARG A 67 -4.47 45.33 1.00
N ARG A 68 -5.69 45.14 0.48
CA ARG A 68 -6.82 44.54 1.23
C ARG A 68 -6.59 43.06 1.57
N CYS A 69 -6.01 42.27 0.66
CA CYS A 69 -5.64 40.89 0.95
C CYS A 69 -4.52 40.78 1.99
N LEU A 70 -3.48 41.63 1.89
CA LEU A 70 -2.41 41.69 2.89
C LEU A 70 -2.93 42.13 4.25
N ALA A 71 -3.86 43.10 4.30
CA ALA A 71 -4.51 43.52 5.53
C ALA A 71 -5.30 42.37 6.19
N ARG A 72 -6.13 41.65 5.42
CA ARG A 72 -6.86 40.46 5.91
C ARG A 72 -5.92 39.36 6.41
N ARG A 73 -4.81 39.09 5.72
CA ARG A 73 -3.81 38.12 6.18
C ARG A 73 -3.09 38.59 7.45
N ARG A 74 -2.77 39.88 7.56
CA ARG A 74 -2.15 40.47 8.76
C ARG A 74 -3.09 40.45 9.95
N GLU A 75 -4.38 40.68 9.73
CA GLU A 75 -5.43 40.56 10.74
C GLU A 75 -5.59 39.11 11.21
N ALA A 76 -5.71 38.16 10.28
CA ALA A 76 -5.76 36.73 10.61
C ALA A 76 -4.49 36.24 11.34
N ALA A 77 -3.31 36.70 10.90
CA ALA A 77 -2.05 36.42 11.59
C ALA A 77 -2.01 37.07 12.98
N GLY A 78 -2.56 38.27 13.14
CA GLY A 78 -2.70 38.95 14.42
C GLY A 78 -3.64 38.22 15.38
N VAL A 79 -4.77 37.70 14.88
CA VAL A 79 -5.71 36.86 15.67
C VAL A 79 -5.04 35.56 16.10
N ASN A 80 -4.34 34.86 15.18
CA ASN A 80 -3.62 33.64 15.50
C ASN A 80 -2.45 33.88 16.48
N ALA A 81 -1.70 34.97 16.32
CA ALA A 81 -0.62 35.35 17.22
C ALA A 81 -1.15 35.75 18.61
N SER A 82 -2.27 36.46 18.68
CA SER A 82 -2.95 36.80 19.93
C SER A 82 -3.49 35.54 20.63
N ALA A 83 -4.11 34.62 19.89
CA ALA A 83 -4.54 33.32 20.42
C ALA A 83 -3.36 32.48 20.92
N ALA A 84 -2.23 32.47 20.21
CA ALA A 84 -1.00 31.80 20.63
C ALA A 84 -0.37 32.46 21.87
N ALA A 85 -0.36 33.80 21.94
CA ALA A 85 0.12 34.54 23.11
C ALA A 85 -0.76 34.32 24.34
N SER A 86 -2.09 34.23 24.15
CA SER A 86 -3.04 33.88 25.21
C SER A 86 -2.80 32.45 25.71
N ARG A 87 -2.53 31.49 24.83
CA ARG A 87 -2.13 30.11 25.21
C ARG A 87 -0.79 30.05 25.93
N ARG A 88 0.14 30.97 25.65
CA ARG A 88 1.45 31.05 26.36
C ARG A 88 1.34 31.74 27.72
N ARG A 89 0.41 32.69 27.89
CA ARG A 89 0.20 33.44 29.16
C ARG A 89 -0.58 32.65 30.19
N SER A 90 -1.50 31.78 29.75
CA SER A 90 -2.22 30.87 30.64
C SER A 90 -1.43 29.57 30.76
N PRO A 91 -1.03 29.13 31.97
CA PRO A 91 -0.64 27.74 32.16
C PRO A 91 -1.75 26.84 31.61
N PRO A 92 -1.44 25.71 30.94
CA PRO A 92 -2.48 24.77 30.61
C PRO A 92 -3.28 24.47 31.89
N PRO A 93 -4.62 24.47 31.84
CA PRO A 93 -5.39 24.11 33.02
C PRO A 93 -4.85 22.77 33.51
N ILE A 94 -4.64 22.63 34.82
CA ILE A 94 -4.23 21.36 35.41
C ILE A 94 -5.37 20.38 35.14
N LEU A 95 -5.27 19.66 34.02
CA LEU A 95 -6.13 18.53 33.74
C LEU A 95 -5.74 17.51 34.80
N ASP A 96 -6.70 17.11 35.63
CA ASP A 96 -6.54 15.91 36.44
C ASP A 96 -5.96 14.81 35.55
N ALA A 97 -4.92 14.11 36.01
CA ALA A 97 -4.28 13.04 35.24
C ALA A 97 -5.31 12.02 34.72
N SER A 98 -6.44 11.87 35.43
CA SER A 98 -7.61 11.10 35.00
C SER A 98 -8.23 11.63 33.69
N ARG A 99 -8.43 12.94 33.54
CA ARG A 99 -8.98 13.55 32.32
C ARG A 99 -8.00 13.52 31.15
N ALA A 100 -6.71 13.70 31.43
CA ALA A 100 -5.68 13.58 30.40
C ALA A 100 -5.60 12.13 29.86
N ARG A 101 -5.71 11.13 30.73
CA ARG A 101 -5.80 9.71 30.33
C ARG A 101 -7.07 9.42 29.54
N ALA A 102 -8.22 9.94 29.97
CA ALA A 102 -9.48 9.77 29.25
C ALA A 102 -9.45 10.39 27.85
N ALA A 103 -8.87 11.59 27.71
CA ALA A 103 -8.69 12.24 26.41
C ALA A 103 -7.73 11.47 25.50
N ALA A 104 -6.61 10.95 26.04
CA ALA A 104 -5.69 10.12 25.28
C ALA A 104 -6.32 8.78 24.86
N GLU A 105 -7.17 8.20 25.70
CA GLU A 105 -7.92 6.99 25.38
C GLU A 105 -8.97 7.25 24.29
N GLU A 106 -9.65 8.38 24.34
CA GLU A 106 -10.59 8.82 23.30
C GLU A 106 -9.86 9.07 21.97
N GLU A 107 -8.74 9.79 21.99
CA GLU A 107 -7.88 10.00 20.81
C GLU A 107 -7.38 8.67 20.24
N ALA A 108 -6.99 7.71 21.09
CA ALA A 108 -6.58 6.37 20.66
C ALA A 108 -7.74 5.58 20.03
N LYS A 109 -8.95 5.71 20.58
CA LYS A 109 -10.17 5.11 20.01
C LYS A 109 -10.51 5.73 18.65
N GLU A 110 -10.42 7.05 18.53
CA GLU A 110 -10.62 7.75 17.25
C GLU A 110 -9.57 7.34 16.22
N ALA A 111 -8.30 7.27 16.61
CA ALA A 111 -7.21 6.81 15.75
C ALA A 111 -7.43 5.35 15.31
N ALA A 112 -7.84 4.46 16.21
CA ALA A 112 -8.17 3.07 15.90
C ALA A 112 -9.36 2.98 14.94
N PHE A 113 -10.39 3.80 15.13
CA PHE A 113 -11.54 3.86 14.24
C PHE A 113 -11.17 4.36 12.83
N LEU A 114 -10.35 5.41 12.74
CA LEU A 114 -9.85 5.91 11.45
C LEU A 114 -8.97 4.87 10.74
N LEU A 115 -8.14 4.14 11.49
CA LEU A 115 -7.35 3.04 10.97
C LEU A 115 -8.24 1.94 10.42
N ASP A 116 -9.26 1.51 11.17
CA ASP A 116 -10.21 0.48 10.74
C ASP A 116 -11.01 0.92 9.50
N GLN A 117 -11.51 2.16 9.47
CA GLN A 117 -12.13 2.71 8.26
C GLN A 117 -11.19 2.72 7.05
N SER A 118 -9.91 3.08 7.26
CA SER A 118 -8.92 3.08 6.18
C SER A 118 -8.68 1.67 5.63
N ARG A 119 -8.66 0.66 6.51
CA ARG A 119 -8.54 -0.76 6.18
C ARG A 119 -9.76 -1.24 5.40
N LEU A 120 -10.97 -0.98 5.88
CA LEU A 120 -12.21 -1.35 5.18
C LEU A 120 -12.27 -0.73 3.77
N ARG A 121 -11.83 0.53 3.62
CA ARG A 121 -11.73 1.19 2.30
C ARG A 121 -10.65 0.56 1.42
N ALA A 122 -9.56 0.04 1.97
CA ALA A 122 -8.57 -0.72 1.21
C ALA A 122 -9.15 -2.07 0.76
N GLU A 123 -9.79 -2.82 1.66
CA GLU A 123 -10.47 -4.09 1.33
C GLU A 123 -11.52 -3.92 0.22
N ALA A 124 -12.33 -2.86 0.28
CA ALA A 124 -13.30 -2.55 -0.77
C ALA A 124 -12.65 -2.22 -2.13
N ARG A 125 -11.47 -1.57 -2.14
CA ARG A 125 -10.71 -1.28 -3.35
C ARG A 125 -10.12 -2.53 -3.98
N PHE A 126 -9.57 -3.44 -3.18
CA PHE A 126 -9.14 -4.76 -3.64
C PHE A 126 -10.31 -5.55 -4.22
N ALA A 127 -11.44 -5.59 -3.51
CA ALA A 127 -12.61 -6.34 -3.94
C ALA A 127 -13.22 -5.81 -5.26
N SER A 128 -13.10 -4.51 -5.52
CA SER A 128 -13.56 -3.88 -6.77
C SER A 128 -12.54 -3.96 -7.91
N GLY A 129 -11.38 -4.59 -7.69
CA GLY A 129 -10.31 -4.73 -8.69
C GLY A 129 -9.64 -3.40 -9.03
N ARG A 130 -9.72 -2.41 -8.12
CA ARG A 130 -9.09 -1.09 -8.26
C ARG A 130 -8.25 -0.75 -7.03
N PRO A 131 -7.28 -1.61 -6.66
CA PRO A 131 -6.36 -1.29 -5.58
C PRO A 131 -5.57 -0.02 -5.92
N LYS A 132 -5.25 0.79 -4.91
CA LYS A 132 -4.25 1.85 -5.09
C LYS A 132 -2.86 1.25 -4.88
N PRO A 133 -1.81 1.84 -5.47
CA PRO A 133 -0.43 1.37 -5.25
C PRO A 133 -0.07 1.23 -3.75
N ILE A 134 -0.53 2.16 -2.91
CA ILE A 134 -0.31 2.09 -1.45
C ILE A 134 -0.97 0.87 -0.78
N ASP A 135 -2.07 0.35 -1.32
CA ASP A 135 -2.71 -0.84 -0.76
C ASP A 135 -1.91 -2.08 -1.11
N GLU A 136 -1.47 -2.18 -2.37
CA GLU A 136 -0.65 -3.29 -2.86
C GLU A 136 0.70 -3.35 -2.12
N LEU A 137 1.34 -2.20 -1.89
CA LEU A 137 2.58 -2.11 -1.12
C LEU A 137 2.38 -2.56 0.34
N LYS A 138 1.26 -2.21 0.97
CA LYS A 138 0.95 -2.67 2.33
C LYS A 138 0.75 -4.19 2.38
N GLU A 139 -0.01 -4.75 1.44
CA GLU A 139 -0.20 -6.21 1.33
C GLU A 139 1.14 -6.92 1.07
N LEU A 140 1.97 -6.39 0.16
CA LEU A 140 3.32 -6.91 -0.10
C LEU A 140 4.19 -6.88 1.16
N GLY A 141 4.11 -5.82 1.96
CA GLY A 141 4.83 -5.73 3.22
C GLY A 141 4.41 -6.81 4.23
N GLU A 142 3.13 -7.17 4.29
CA GLU A 142 2.64 -8.29 5.11
C GLU A 142 3.08 -9.65 4.55
N GLU A 143 3.12 -9.80 3.23
CA GLU A 143 3.68 -10.99 2.59
C GLU A 143 5.16 -11.16 2.93
N ILE A 144 5.98 -10.12 2.74
CA ILE A 144 7.41 -10.10 3.07
C ILE A 144 7.65 -10.54 4.52
N ALA A 145 6.86 -10.02 5.48
CA ALA A 145 7.00 -10.39 6.88
C ALA A 145 6.67 -11.87 7.12
N ALA A 146 5.59 -12.38 6.52
CA ALA A 146 5.24 -13.80 6.62
C ALA A 146 6.30 -14.72 5.99
N TYR A 147 6.93 -14.30 4.88
CA TYR A 147 8.03 -15.03 4.28
C TYR A 147 9.29 -14.98 5.16
N ALA A 148 9.62 -13.83 5.75
CA ALA A 148 10.76 -13.66 6.65
C ALA A 148 10.72 -14.61 7.86
N ASP A 149 9.53 -14.80 8.44
CA ASP A 149 9.34 -15.70 9.58
C ASP A 149 9.62 -17.18 9.22
N LEU A 150 9.38 -17.55 7.97
CA LEU A 150 9.53 -18.91 7.47
C LEU A 150 10.96 -19.18 6.99
N ASP A 151 11.53 -18.23 6.27
CA ASP A 151 12.88 -18.25 5.70
C ASP A 151 13.85 -17.38 6.53
N ARG A 152 14.15 -17.88 7.73
CA ARG A 152 15.12 -17.23 8.62
C ARG A 152 16.56 -17.30 8.12
N ALA A 153 16.85 -18.16 7.12
CA ALA A 153 18.20 -18.27 6.57
C ALA A 153 18.56 -17.01 5.76
N ASN A 154 17.58 -16.42 5.08
CA ASN A 154 17.75 -15.19 4.30
C ASN A 154 17.21 -13.95 5.03
N GLU A 155 17.32 -13.92 6.37
CA GLU A 155 16.93 -12.75 7.19
C GLU A 155 17.41 -11.40 6.64
N PRO A 156 18.68 -11.21 6.24
CA PRO A 156 19.15 -9.90 5.76
C PRO A 156 18.48 -9.45 4.46
N PHE A 157 18.11 -10.39 3.58
CA PHE A 157 17.32 -10.09 2.39
C PHE A 157 15.92 -9.62 2.75
N TRP A 158 15.22 -10.35 3.62
CA TRP A 158 13.86 -9.99 4.01
C TRP A 158 13.82 -8.68 4.79
N ALA A 159 14.84 -8.41 5.62
CA ALA A 159 15.01 -7.12 6.29
C ALA A 159 15.20 -5.97 5.30
N ALA A 160 16.05 -6.15 4.27
CA ALA A 160 16.26 -5.16 3.22
C ALA A 160 14.99 -4.94 2.36
N ALA A 161 14.33 -6.02 1.94
CA ALA A 161 13.08 -5.96 1.18
C ALA A 161 11.96 -5.25 1.97
N LYS A 162 11.86 -5.53 3.28
CA LYS A 162 10.90 -4.86 4.16
C LYS A 162 11.21 -3.36 4.31
N ALA A 163 12.48 -2.99 4.43
CA ALA A 163 12.89 -1.58 4.50
C ALA A 163 12.54 -0.81 3.22
N MET A 164 12.82 -1.37 2.03
CA MET A 164 12.42 -0.78 0.75
C MET A 164 10.91 -0.63 0.62
N CYS A 165 10.15 -1.67 0.99
CA CYS A 165 8.69 -1.64 0.95
C CYS A 165 8.10 -0.55 1.86
N ASN A 166 8.61 -0.41 3.08
CA ASN A 166 8.15 0.62 4.02
C ASN A 166 8.46 2.03 3.50
N ALA A 167 9.64 2.26 2.95
CA ALA A 167 10.01 3.54 2.37
C ALA A 167 9.11 3.95 1.20
N GLU A 168 8.71 2.99 0.36
CA GLU A 168 7.81 3.25 -0.75
C GLU A 168 6.38 3.56 -0.28
N ILE A 169 5.92 2.92 0.81
CA ILE A 169 4.64 3.25 1.46
C ILE A 169 4.66 4.70 1.96
N GLU A 170 5.76 5.15 2.57
CA GLU A 170 5.91 6.52 3.07
C GLU A 170 5.97 7.54 1.92
N GLN A 171 6.68 7.22 0.83
CA GLN A 171 6.69 8.05 -0.38
C GLN A 171 5.29 8.15 -1.01
N ALA A 172 4.58 7.03 -1.12
CA ALA A 172 3.21 7.01 -1.64
C ALA A 172 2.24 7.80 -0.75
N ALA A 173 2.42 7.78 0.58
CA ALA A 173 1.62 8.55 1.52
C ALA A 173 1.87 10.06 1.41
N THR A 174 3.12 10.46 1.19
CA THR A 174 3.51 11.88 1.09
C THR A 174 3.23 12.49 -0.29
N GLY A 175 3.21 11.69 -1.35
CA GLY A 175 2.93 12.13 -2.73
C GLY A 175 1.46 12.45 -3.02
N THR A 176 0.51 11.90 -2.25
CA THR A 176 -0.91 12.24 -2.35
C THR A 176 -1.24 13.51 -1.57
N GLY A 177 -1.00 14.67 -2.18
CA GLY A 177 -1.14 15.97 -1.55
C GLY A 177 -2.49 16.21 -0.88
N THR A 178 -2.44 16.57 0.41
CA THR A 178 -3.20 17.67 1.06
C THR A 178 -2.69 17.85 2.49
N ALA A 179 -2.33 19.09 2.86
CA ALA A 179 -2.24 19.60 4.24
C ALA A 179 -1.00 19.29 5.13
N GLY A 180 0.22 19.33 4.58
CA GLY A 180 1.45 19.36 5.40
C GLY A 180 2.63 20.14 4.81
N HIS A 181 2.38 20.97 3.78
CA HIS A 181 3.42 21.46 2.87
C HIS A 181 4.18 22.72 3.35
N GLY A 182 4.03 23.11 4.61
CA GLY A 182 4.64 24.33 5.15
C GLY A 182 6.07 24.12 5.67
N ASP A 183 6.31 23.06 6.43
CA ASP A 183 7.60 22.81 7.09
C ASP A 183 8.57 21.97 6.24
N ARG A 184 8.08 20.96 5.49
CA ARG A 184 8.92 20.08 4.66
C ARG A 184 9.57 20.76 3.45
N ALA A 185 9.05 21.89 2.99
CA ALA A 185 9.53 22.55 1.77
C ALA A 185 10.91 23.22 1.95
N LEU A 186 11.23 23.72 3.14
CA LEU A 186 12.54 24.30 3.45
C LEU A 186 13.63 23.23 3.63
N HIS A 187 13.24 22.00 3.97
CA HIS A 187 14.14 20.85 4.07
C HIS A 187 14.42 20.17 2.71
N SER A 188 13.66 20.45 1.66
CA SER A 188 13.78 19.73 0.37
C SER A 188 15.12 19.90 -0.33
N ALA A 189 15.76 21.07 -0.27
CA ALA A 189 17.05 21.30 -0.95
C ALA A 189 18.21 20.63 -0.21
N VAL A 190 18.28 20.83 1.12
CA VAL A 190 19.27 20.18 1.98
C VAL A 190 19.08 18.66 1.96
N PHE A 191 17.83 18.17 1.93
CA PHE A 191 17.55 16.74 1.85
C PHE A 191 17.94 16.14 0.49
N ALA A 192 17.80 16.89 -0.60
CA ALA A 192 18.29 16.46 -1.91
C ALA A 192 19.82 16.34 -1.95
N ASP A 193 20.53 17.32 -1.38
CA ASP A 193 21.98 17.27 -1.26
C ASP A 193 22.43 16.10 -0.38
N VAL A 194 21.82 15.93 0.80
CA VAL A 194 22.10 14.80 1.71
C VAL A 194 21.82 13.46 1.03
N LYS A 195 20.72 13.35 0.27
CA LYS A 195 20.42 12.16 -0.51
C LYS A 195 21.49 11.85 -1.55
N SER A 196 21.94 12.85 -2.32
CA SER A 196 23.03 12.65 -3.30
C SER A 196 24.33 12.17 -2.65
N VAL A 197 24.63 12.66 -1.44
CA VAL A 197 25.82 12.28 -0.66
C VAL A 197 25.69 10.86 -0.10
N VAL A 198 24.48 10.40 0.23
CA VAL A 198 24.22 9.03 0.73
C VAL A 198 24.22 8.02 -0.42
N GLU A 199 23.65 8.34 -1.58
CA GLU A 199 23.58 7.46 -2.76
C GLU A 199 24.96 7.07 -3.31
N GLY A 200 25.95 7.96 -3.19
CA GLY A 200 27.31 7.74 -3.70
C GLY A 200 28.24 6.92 -2.80
N LYS A 201 27.79 6.48 -1.62
CA LYS A 201 28.64 5.84 -0.61
C LYS A 201 28.55 4.32 -0.62
N SER A 202 29.60 3.66 -0.12
CA SER A 202 29.64 2.21 0.06
C SER A 202 28.83 1.75 1.27
N LEU A 203 28.50 0.45 1.36
CA LEU A 203 27.79 -0.10 2.53
C LEU A 203 28.53 0.17 3.84
N ASP A 204 29.85 -0.02 3.86
CA ASP A 204 30.69 0.22 5.04
C ASP A 204 30.71 1.70 5.46
N GLU A 205 30.74 2.61 4.48
CA GLU A 205 30.68 4.06 4.73
C GLU A 205 29.31 4.48 5.27
N LEU A 206 28.23 3.88 4.77
CA LEU A 206 26.87 4.10 5.29
C LEU A 206 26.72 3.58 6.73
N ASP A 207 27.35 2.45 7.05
CA ASP A 207 27.43 1.94 8.41
C ASP A 207 28.16 2.90 9.35
N ALA A 208 29.33 3.40 8.92
CA ALA A 208 30.09 4.40 9.69
C ALA A 208 29.28 5.68 9.90
N MET A 209 28.53 6.14 8.89
CA MET A 209 27.63 7.29 9.02
C MET A 209 26.50 7.04 10.01
N GLN A 210 25.88 5.86 9.97
CA GLN A 210 24.82 5.47 10.91
C GLN A 210 25.34 5.49 12.35
N HIS A 211 26.55 4.97 12.59
CA HIS A 211 27.18 4.96 13.92
C HIS A 211 27.53 6.39 14.39
N ALA A 212 28.04 7.24 13.50
CA ALA A 212 28.36 8.62 13.81
C ALA A 212 27.11 9.45 14.16
N ILE A 213 26.00 9.24 13.45
CA ILE A 213 24.72 9.88 13.75
C ILE A 213 24.18 9.37 15.10
N ALA A 214 24.18 8.05 15.33
CA ALA A 214 23.73 7.49 16.60
C ALA A 214 24.53 8.02 17.80
N ALA A 215 25.85 8.15 17.67
CA ALA A 215 26.71 8.74 18.70
C ALA A 215 26.34 10.21 18.98
N ARG A 216 26.10 11.03 17.94
CA ARG A 216 25.65 12.42 18.08
C ARG A 216 24.26 12.56 18.70
N MET A 217 23.37 11.60 18.45
CA MET A 217 22.05 11.55 19.08
C MET A 217 22.17 11.19 20.57
N ALA A 218 23.10 10.30 20.93
CA ALA A 218 23.35 9.90 22.32
C ALA A 218 24.01 11.01 23.17
N THR A 219 24.85 11.87 22.57
CA THR A 219 25.49 13.00 23.28
C THR A 219 24.56 14.18 23.54
N GLY A 220 23.34 14.17 22.99
CA GLY A 220 22.36 15.26 23.17
C GLY A 220 22.72 16.55 22.43
N GLU A 221 23.75 16.53 21.57
CA GLU A 221 24.18 17.69 20.77
C GLU A 221 23.24 17.95 19.57
N ALA A 222 22.32 17.03 19.29
CA ALA A 222 21.35 17.12 18.22
C ALA A 222 20.26 18.16 18.52
N LYS A 223 20.47 19.41 18.07
CA LYS A 223 19.49 20.50 18.21
C LYS A 223 18.17 20.29 17.43
N VAL A 224 18.09 19.31 16.52
CA VAL A 224 16.87 18.93 15.78
C VAL A 224 16.80 17.42 15.61
N VAL A 225 16.24 16.72 16.59
CA VAL A 225 16.10 15.25 16.60
C VAL A 225 15.33 14.72 15.37
N GLU A 226 14.27 15.43 14.97
CA GLU A 226 13.40 15.06 13.84
C GLU A 226 14.16 15.02 12.50
N HIS A 227 15.12 15.92 12.31
CA HIS A 227 15.92 15.96 11.08
C HIS A 227 16.88 14.76 10.97
N TRP A 228 17.49 14.36 12.07
CA TRP A 228 18.39 13.21 12.09
C TRP A 228 17.64 11.87 11.95
N GLN A 229 16.37 11.82 12.37
CA GLN A 229 15.51 10.66 12.13
C GLN A 229 15.26 10.45 10.62
N GLU A 230 14.92 11.52 9.88
CA GLU A 230 14.72 11.43 8.43
C GLU A 230 16.00 10.97 7.69
N VAL A 231 17.18 11.47 8.11
CA VAL A 231 18.47 11.06 7.55
C VAL A 231 18.80 9.60 7.89
N THR A 232 18.44 9.13 9.09
CA THR A 232 18.66 7.74 9.51
C THR A 232 17.81 6.78 8.68
N GLU A 233 16.55 7.11 8.42
CA GLU A 233 15.68 6.32 7.54
C GLU A 233 16.19 6.31 6.09
N LEU A 234 16.69 7.43 5.59
CA LEU A 234 17.31 7.48 4.25
C LEU A 234 18.53 6.56 4.14
N ILE A 235 19.42 6.58 5.14
CA ILE A 235 20.59 5.68 5.20
C ILE A 235 20.13 4.22 5.25
N ARG A 236 19.08 3.91 6.03
CA ARG A 236 18.51 2.56 6.11
C ARG A 236 18.04 2.05 4.74
N VAL A 237 17.35 2.90 3.97
CA VAL A 237 16.83 2.58 2.65
C VAL A 237 17.96 2.40 1.63
N GLU A 238 18.95 3.30 1.60
CA GLU A 238 20.08 3.17 0.68
C GLU A 238 20.96 1.96 1.01
N LYS A 239 21.15 1.62 2.31
CA LYS A 239 21.78 0.35 2.71
C LYS A 239 21.01 -0.86 2.19
N ALA A 240 19.70 -0.88 2.38
CA ALA A 240 18.85 -1.98 1.90
C ALA A 240 18.95 -2.14 0.37
N LYS A 241 18.91 -1.02 -0.37
CA LYS A 241 19.05 -1.00 -1.82
C LYS A 241 20.42 -1.53 -2.28
N LYS A 242 21.51 -1.03 -1.72
CA LYS A 242 22.88 -1.47 -2.03
C LYS A 242 23.10 -2.94 -1.68
N TYR A 243 22.55 -3.40 -0.56
CA TYR A 243 22.60 -4.82 -0.17
C TYR A 243 21.93 -5.71 -1.22
N LEU A 244 20.71 -5.36 -1.64
CA LEU A 244 19.99 -6.11 -2.68
C LEU A 244 20.73 -6.07 -4.03
N GLU A 245 21.34 -4.94 -4.37
CA GLU A 245 22.12 -4.77 -5.59
C GLU A 245 23.36 -5.67 -5.61
N GLN A 246 24.10 -5.75 -4.50
CA GLN A 246 25.31 -6.56 -4.40
C GLN A 246 25.05 -8.08 -4.39
N HIS A 247 23.96 -8.51 -3.76
CA HIS A 247 23.70 -9.94 -3.53
C HIS A 247 22.70 -10.57 -4.50
N TYR A 248 21.86 -9.78 -5.18
CA TYR A 248 20.73 -10.30 -5.94
C TYR A 248 20.51 -9.63 -7.31
N THR A 249 21.49 -8.86 -7.82
CA THR A 249 21.42 -8.37 -9.21
C THR A 249 21.42 -9.54 -10.19
N CYS A 250 20.33 -9.64 -10.94
CA CYS A 250 20.15 -10.64 -11.98
C CYS A 250 21.07 -10.32 -13.18
N ASP A 251 22.34 -10.67 -13.08
CA ASP A 251 23.25 -10.77 -14.22
C ASP A 251 23.96 -12.15 -14.26
N ALA A 252 23.52 -13.12 -13.45
CA ALA A 252 23.99 -14.49 -13.54
C ALA A 252 23.32 -15.18 -14.75
N PRO A 253 24.07 -15.55 -15.81
CA PRO A 253 23.51 -16.31 -16.92
C PRO A 253 22.97 -17.67 -16.41
N PRO A 254 21.86 -18.17 -16.98
CA PRO A 254 21.35 -19.48 -16.62
C PRO A 254 22.43 -20.54 -16.87
N PRO A 255 22.60 -21.53 -15.97
CA PRO A 255 23.56 -22.60 -16.20
C PRO A 255 23.23 -23.30 -17.53
N PRO A 256 24.24 -23.62 -18.36
CA PRO A 256 24.00 -24.26 -19.64
C PRO A 256 23.34 -25.63 -19.43
N PRO A 257 22.45 -26.06 -20.34
CA PRO A 257 21.94 -27.42 -20.31
C PRO A 257 23.09 -28.39 -20.61
N ASP A 258 23.34 -29.31 -19.69
CA ASP A 258 24.31 -30.40 -19.89
C ASP A 258 23.86 -31.23 -21.10
N ASN A 259 24.57 -31.04 -22.21
CA ASN A 259 24.45 -31.82 -23.43
C ASN A 259 25.49 -32.93 -23.36
N ASP A 260 25.13 -34.08 -22.79
CA ASP A 260 25.91 -35.31 -22.95
C ASP A 260 25.44 -36.04 -24.21
N GLY A 261 26.26 -35.92 -25.25
CA GLY A 261 26.17 -36.75 -26.45
C GLY A 261 27.23 -37.85 -26.41
N GLY A 262 26.82 -39.05 -26.83
CA GLY A 262 27.67 -39.99 -27.54
C GLY A 262 27.97 -41.32 -26.83
N GLY A 263 27.73 -42.43 -27.53
CA GLY A 263 28.38 -43.71 -27.25
C GLY A 263 27.55 -44.94 -27.57
N GLU A 264 27.79 -45.53 -28.73
CA GLU A 264 27.20 -46.74 -29.30
C GLU A 264 27.55 -48.07 -28.57
N ASP A 265 26.74 -49.09 -28.91
CA ASP A 265 27.01 -50.54 -29.01
C ASP A 265 26.96 -51.49 -27.80
N ALA A 266 26.01 -52.43 -27.95
CA ALA A 266 26.10 -53.90 -27.84
C ALA A 266 26.76 -54.55 -26.60
N ASP A 267 25.96 -55.27 -25.81
CA ASP A 267 25.98 -56.75 -25.74
C ASP A 267 25.09 -57.26 -24.59
N GLU A 268 24.51 -58.43 -24.83
CA GLU A 268 23.55 -59.17 -24.03
C GLU A 268 24.27 -59.97 -22.93
N GLU A 269 24.00 -59.69 -21.64
CA GLU A 269 24.25 -60.67 -20.57
C GLU A 269 23.25 -60.48 -19.41
N GLY A 270 22.57 -61.57 -19.07
CA GLY A 270 21.53 -61.59 -18.06
C GLY A 270 22.08 -61.39 -16.65
N SER A 271 21.42 -60.53 -15.89
CA SER A 271 21.44 -60.59 -14.43
C SER A 271 20.10 -60.08 -13.92
N GLU A 272 19.39 -60.94 -13.18
CA GLU A 272 18.17 -60.62 -12.46
C GLU A 272 18.33 -59.31 -11.69
N THR A 273 17.47 -58.32 -11.99
CA THR A 273 17.38 -57.11 -11.19
C THR A 273 16.82 -57.48 -9.82
N LEU A 274 17.70 -57.72 -8.85
CA LEU A 274 17.35 -57.65 -7.45
C LEU A 274 16.74 -56.27 -7.21
N ARG A 275 15.43 -56.24 -6.96
CA ARG A 275 14.74 -55.02 -6.53
C ARG A 275 15.49 -54.48 -5.31
N PRO A 276 15.86 -53.19 -5.25
CA PRO A 276 16.46 -52.65 -4.05
C PRO A 276 15.47 -52.87 -2.90
N VAL A 277 15.87 -53.71 -1.94
CA VAL A 277 15.19 -53.81 -0.66
C VAL A 277 15.39 -52.47 0.01
N ALA A 278 14.30 -51.71 0.16
CA ALA A 278 14.32 -50.47 0.92
C ALA A 278 14.91 -50.78 2.30
N LEU A 279 16.09 -50.24 2.61
CA LEU A 279 16.58 -50.26 3.98
C LEU A 279 15.50 -49.58 4.84
N PRO A 280 15.01 -50.21 5.92
CA PRO A 280 14.11 -49.53 6.84
C PRO A 280 14.83 -48.27 7.35
N PRO A 281 14.12 -47.12 7.41
CA PRO A 281 14.72 -45.88 7.86
C PRO A 281 15.32 -46.07 9.27
N PRO A 282 16.46 -45.41 9.56
CA PRO A 282 17.13 -45.54 10.85
C PRO A 282 16.15 -45.24 11.99
N PRO A 283 16.15 -46.03 13.08
CA PRO A 283 15.19 -45.87 14.16
C PRO A 283 15.42 -44.53 14.87
N GLY A 284 14.49 -43.59 14.65
CA GLY A 284 14.51 -42.26 15.26
C GLY A 284 14.13 -41.07 14.35
N SER A 285 13.93 -41.27 13.04
CA SER A 285 13.54 -40.18 12.13
C SER A 285 12.02 -40.05 12.01
N GLU A 286 11.40 -39.19 12.83
CA GLU A 286 10.02 -38.77 12.63
C GLU A 286 9.88 -38.03 11.28
N LEU A 287 8.84 -38.33 10.50
CA LEU A 287 8.50 -37.55 9.31
C LEU A 287 8.26 -36.10 9.72
N ARG A 288 8.92 -35.16 9.05
CA ARG A 288 8.83 -33.76 9.41
C ARG A 288 7.61 -33.12 8.76
N LYS A 289 6.81 -32.39 9.53
CA LYS A 289 5.75 -31.55 8.97
C LYS A 289 6.36 -30.40 8.19
N PRO A 290 6.03 -30.24 6.89
CA PRO A 290 6.52 -29.11 6.11
C PRO A 290 5.92 -27.81 6.65
N LYS A 291 6.68 -26.73 6.56
CA LYS A 291 6.14 -25.40 6.82
C LYS A 291 5.27 -24.98 5.63
N TYR A 292 4.22 -24.22 5.87
CA TYR A 292 3.36 -23.76 4.80
C TYR A 292 2.69 -22.42 5.11
N ILE A 293 2.31 -21.70 4.05
CA ILE A 293 1.33 -20.61 4.07
C ILE A 293 0.11 -21.09 3.29
N ALA A 294 -1.05 -21.17 3.95
CA ALA A 294 -2.32 -21.44 3.30
C ALA A 294 -3.23 -20.22 3.47
N ARG A 295 -3.53 -19.51 2.37
CA ARG A 295 -4.41 -18.33 2.36
C ARG A 295 -5.67 -18.60 1.55
N VAL A 296 -6.82 -18.31 2.15
CA VAL A 296 -8.13 -18.38 1.49
C VAL A 296 -8.43 -17.04 0.84
N ARG A 297 -8.55 -17.02 -0.50
CA ARG A 297 -9.02 -15.84 -1.22
C ARG A 297 -10.53 -15.79 -1.12
N SER A 298 -11.05 -14.88 -0.30
CA SER A 298 -12.48 -14.65 -0.14
C SER A 298 -12.88 -13.33 -0.79
N GLY A 299 -14.05 -13.28 -1.41
CA GLY A 299 -14.49 -12.11 -2.14
C GLY A 299 -16.00 -12.04 -2.33
N PHE A 300 -16.48 -10.86 -2.69
CA PHE A 300 -17.88 -10.61 -2.95
C PHE A 300 -18.24 -10.97 -4.39
N GLU A 301 -19.38 -11.62 -4.58
CA GLU A 301 -19.93 -11.88 -5.90
C GLU A 301 -21.11 -10.96 -6.15
N TRP A 302 -20.93 -9.90 -6.94
CA TRP A 302 -22.05 -9.04 -7.35
C TRP A 302 -22.87 -9.67 -8.48
N ASN A 303 -23.56 -10.77 -8.20
CA ASN A 303 -24.52 -11.38 -9.13
C ASN A 303 -25.82 -10.55 -9.19
N LYS A 304 -26.74 -10.87 -10.12
CA LYS A 304 -27.99 -10.11 -10.29
C LYS A 304 -28.84 -10.07 -9.00
N TYR A 305 -28.85 -11.17 -8.26
CA TYR A 305 -29.55 -11.28 -6.98
C TYR A 305 -28.89 -10.40 -5.91
N ASN A 306 -27.58 -10.50 -5.74
CA ASN A 306 -26.82 -9.76 -4.75
C ASN A 306 -26.87 -8.25 -5.00
N ARG A 307 -26.89 -7.81 -6.26
CA ARG A 307 -27.11 -6.39 -6.61
C ARG A 307 -28.51 -5.87 -6.26
N ALA A 308 -29.48 -6.75 -6.05
CA ALA A 308 -30.85 -6.36 -5.68
C ALA A 308 -31.07 -6.36 -4.16
N HIS A 309 -30.22 -7.06 -3.40
CA HIS A 309 -30.39 -7.28 -1.95
C HIS A 309 -29.27 -6.69 -1.10
N TYR A 310 -28.13 -6.34 -1.69
CA TYR A 310 -26.98 -5.80 -1.00
C TYR A 310 -26.53 -4.52 -1.68
N ASP A 311 -26.04 -3.60 -0.86
CA ASP A 311 -25.52 -2.31 -1.27
C ASP A 311 -24.04 -2.20 -0.90
N HIS A 312 -23.37 -1.13 -1.33
CA HIS A 312 -21.95 -0.94 -1.03
C HIS A 312 -21.67 -0.88 0.48
N ASP A 313 -22.62 -0.32 1.25
CA ASP A 313 -22.53 -0.17 2.70
C ASP A 313 -22.88 -1.46 3.46
N HIS A 314 -23.62 -2.37 2.82
CA HIS A 314 -24.00 -3.68 3.36
C HIS A 314 -23.72 -4.75 2.30
N PRO A 315 -22.45 -5.11 2.08
CA PRO A 315 -22.06 -6.00 1.01
C PRO A 315 -22.59 -7.43 1.22
N PRO A 316 -22.71 -8.23 0.15
CA PRO A 316 -23.13 -9.63 0.26
C PRO A 316 -22.14 -10.44 1.11
N PRO A 317 -22.54 -11.61 1.63
CA PRO A 317 -21.61 -12.51 2.30
C PRO A 317 -20.40 -12.86 1.43
N LYS A 318 -19.19 -12.84 2.02
CA LYS A 318 -17.95 -13.22 1.33
C LYS A 318 -18.01 -14.70 0.96
N THR A 319 -17.80 -15.01 -0.32
CA THR A 319 -17.69 -16.39 -0.81
C THR A 319 -16.23 -16.71 -1.12
N VAL A 320 -15.81 -17.96 -0.93
CA VAL A 320 -14.46 -18.39 -1.30
C VAL A 320 -14.31 -18.32 -2.83
N LYS A 321 -13.27 -17.61 -3.28
CA LYS A 321 -12.92 -17.40 -4.69
C LYS A 321 -11.70 -18.20 -5.12
N GLY A 322 -10.86 -18.66 -4.19
CA GLY A 322 -9.70 -19.47 -4.52
C GLY A 322 -8.79 -19.68 -3.31
N TYR A 323 -7.67 -20.34 -3.54
CA TYR A 323 -6.67 -20.65 -2.52
C TYR A 323 -5.26 -20.32 -3.02
N LYS A 324 -4.40 -19.90 -2.10
CA LYS A 324 -2.96 -19.68 -2.30
C LYS A 324 -2.23 -20.54 -1.27
N PHE A 325 -1.57 -21.58 -1.75
CA PHE A 325 -0.74 -22.48 -0.96
C PHE A 325 0.72 -22.26 -1.31
N VAL A 326 1.56 -22.09 -0.30
CA VAL A 326 3.00 -22.03 -0.42
C VAL A 326 3.57 -23.02 0.58
N LEU A 327 4.07 -24.15 0.12
CA LEU A 327 4.63 -25.20 0.97
C LEU A 327 6.14 -25.21 0.84
N TYR A 328 6.85 -25.33 1.96
CA TYR A 328 8.30 -25.28 2.02
C TYR A 328 8.86 -26.67 2.30
N TYR A 329 9.66 -27.11 1.34
CA TYR A 329 10.38 -28.38 1.29
C TYR A 329 11.86 -28.12 0.95
N PRO A 330 12.63 -27.40 1.79
CA PRO A 330 14.03 -27.07 1.51
C PRO A 330 14.89 -28.31 1.24
N ASP A 331 14.61 -29.44 1.90
CA ASP A 331 15.40 -30.68 1.73
C ASP A 331 15.06 -31.45 0.43
N LEU A 332 14.03 -31.02 -0.31
CA LEU A 332 13.69 -31.53 -1.65
C LEU A 332 14.27 -30.66 -2.78
N ALA A 333 15.10 -29.66 -2.47
CA ALA A 333 15.72 -28.82 -3.49
C ALA A 333 16.56 -29.67 -4.46
N GLY A 334 16.21 -29.66 -5.76
CA GLY A 334 16.87 -30.48 -6.79
C GLY A 334 16.37 -31.92 -6.92
N GLY A 335 15.39 -32.33 -6.11
CA GLY A 335 14.76 -33.66 -6.15
C GLY A 335 13.47 -33.73 -6.98
N LYS A 336 12.70 -34.82 -6.78
CA LYS A 336 11.37 -34.97 -7.39
C LYS A 336 10.41 -33.93 -6.80
N PRO A 337 9.60 -33.22 -7.61
CA PRO A 337 8.67 -32.24 -7.10
C PRO A 337 7.54 -32.92 -6.31
N PRO A 338 7.08 -32.29 -5.21
CA PRO A 338 5.92 -32.77 -4.47
C PRO A 338 4.68 -32.81 -5.36
N GLN A 339 3.93 -33.92 -5.30
CA GLN A 339 2.68 -34.09 -6.02
C GLN A 339 1.50 -33.68 -5.13
N TYR A 340 0.34 -33.43 -5.74
CA TYR A 340 -0.89 -33.23 -4.98
C TYR A 340 -2.03 -34.04 -5.58
N THR A 341 -2.91 -34.53 -4.72
CA THR A 341 -4.18 -35.18 -5.09
C THR A 341 -5.34 -34.41 -4.49
N VAL A 342 -6.51 -34.51 -5.11
CA VAL A 342 -7.75 -33.92 -4.59
C VAL A 342 -8.74 -35.06 -4.43
N ASP A 343 -9.02 -35.40 -3.18
CA ASP A 343 -9.91 -36.49 -2.80
C ASP A 343 -11.25 -35.94 -2.27
N GLU A 344 -12.33 -36.69 -2.46
CA GLU A 344 -13.62 -36.35 -1.87
C GLU A 344 -13.60 -36.57 -0.34
N ASP A 345 -14.13 -35.62 0.43
CA ASP A 345 -14.18 -35.76 1.90
C ASP A 345 -15.30 -36.76 2.26
N GLY A 346 -14.93 -38.02 2.49
CA GLY A 346 -15.86 -39.11 2.82
C GLY A 346 -16.64 -38.94 4.14
N SER A 347 -16.40 -37.85 4.86
CA SER A 347 -17.07 -37.50 6.12
C SER A 347 -18.41 -36.78 5.93
N ASN A 348 -18.74 -36.32 4.71
CA ASN A 348 -19.89 -35.43 4.53
C ASN A 348 -21.15 -36.19 4.07
N SER A 349 -22.04 -36.51 5.02
CA SER A 349 -23.41 -37.01 4.78
C SER A 349 -24.36 -35.98 4.12
N GLY A 350 -23.81 -34.90 3.55
CA GLY A 350 -24.53 -33.79 2.94
C GLY A 350 -23.75 -33.18 1.77
N GLY A 351 -23.75 -33.86 0.63
CA GLY A 351 -23.65 -33.22 -0.69
C GLY A 351 -22.34 -32.53 -1.06
N GLY A 352 -21.18 -33.20 -1.01
CA GLY A 352 -20.02 -32.88 -1.86
C GLY A 352 -19.45 -31.44 -1.87
N GLU A 353 -19.83 -30.57 -0.92
CA GLU A 353 -19.48 -29.14 -0.93
C GLU A 353 -17.99 -28.86 -0.70
N THR A 354 -17.29 -29.78 -0.04
CA THR A 354 -15.87 -29.67 0.28
C THR A 354 -15.10 -30.91 -0.16
N CYS A 355 -13.88 -30.71 -0.64
CA CYS A 355 -12.91 -31.76 -0.96
C CYS A 355 -11.61 -31.54 -0.18
N VAL A 356 -10.77 -32.56 -0.10
CA VAL A 356 -9.49 -32.51 0.61
C VAL A 356 -8.37 -32.56 -0.42
N ILE A 357 -7.56 -31.49 -0.47
CA ILE A 357 -6.33 -31.50 -1.25
C ILE A 357 -5.20 -32.04 -0.37
N ARG A 358 -4.50 -33.08 -0.83
CA ARG A 358 -3.37 -33.70 -0.14
C ARG A 358 -2.10 -33.46 -0.94
N PHE A 359 -1.05 -33.01 -0.26
CA PHE A 359 0.27 -32.79 -0.81
C PHE A 359 1.19 -33.94 -0.38
N HIS A 360 1.75 -34.61 -1.38
CA HIS A 360 2.66 -35.73 -1.26
C HIS A 360 4.08 -35.27 -1.57
N ALA A 361 4.90 -35.11 -0.54
CA ALA A 361 6.31 -34.77 -0.71
C ALA A 361 7.21 -36.01 -0.69
N GLY A 362 6.80 -37.07 0.01
CA GLY A 362 7.65 -38.23 0.27
C GLY A 362 8.70 -37.93 1.35
N TRP A 363 9.52 -38.93 1.67
CA TRP A 363 10.55 -38.82 2.70
C TRP A 363 11.52 -37.67 2.36
N PRO A 364 11.87 -36.76 3.30
CA PRO A 364 11.69 -36.79 4.76
C PRO A 364 10.43 -36.09 5.30
N TYR A 365 9.49 -35.68 4.46
CA TYR A 365 8.33 -34.88 4.86
C TYR A 365 7.05 -35.70 4.99
N GLU A 366 6.22 -35.32 5.97
CA GLU A 366 4.87 -35.85 6.13
C GLU A 366 3.92 -35.23 5.08
N ASP A 367 2.98 -36.03 4.59
CA ASP A 367 1.93 -35.55 3.70
C ASP A 367 1.00 -34.57 4.44
N VAL A 368 0.69 -33.44 3.80
CA VAL A 368 -0.18 -32.42 4.39
C VAL A 368 -1.46 -32.31 3.59
N ALA A 369 -2.59 -32.25 4.28
CA ALA A 369 -3.90 -32.15 3.66
C ALA A 369 -4.68 -30.93 4.14
N PHE A 370 -5.42 -30.29 3.24
CA PHE A 370 -6.27 -29.14 3.53
C PHE A 370 -7.67 -29.36 3.01
N ARG A 371 -8.68 -28.96 3.79
CA ARG A 371 -10.08 -28.94 3.34
C ARG A 371 -10.33 -27.68 2.51
N ILE A 372 -10.78 -27.87 1.28
CA ILE A 372 -11.09 -26.79 0.33
C ILE A 372 -12.52 -26.96 -0.22
N VAL A 373 -13.07 -25.87 -0.75
CA VAL A 373 -14.38 -25.92 -1.42
C VAL A 373 -14.28 -26.71 -2.73
N ASN A 374 -15.22 -27.62 -2.96
CA ASN A 374 -15.29 -28.41 -4.18
C ASN A 374 -15.97 -27.61 -5.31
N LYS A 375 -15.17 -26.80 -6.01
CA LYS A 375 -15.58 -26.02 -7.19
C LYS A 375 -14.55 -26.19 -8.29
N GLU A 376 -14.96 -26.01 -9.54
CA GLU A 376 -14.07 -26.13 -10.69
C GLU A 376 -12.97 -25.03 -10.68
N TRP A 377 -11.72 -25.42 -10.91
CA TRP A 377 -10.57 -24.51 -10.89
C TRP A 377 -10.36 -23.84 -12.26
N GLU A 378 -9.93 -22.58 -12.21
CA GLU A 378 -9.49 -21.84 -13.39
C GLU A 378 -7.99 -22.04 -13.58
N TYR A 379 -7.61 -22.90 -14.54
CA TYR A 379 -6.21 -23.22 -14.86
C TYR A 379 -5.49 -22.15 -15.71
N SER A 380 -6.12 -20.99 -15.93
CA SER A 380 -5.57 -19.93 -16.77
C SER A 380 -4.44 -19.19 -16.04
N ARG A 381 -3.25 -19.14 -16.66
CA ARG A 381 -2.13 -18.31 -16.16
C ARG A 381 -2.52 -16.83 -16.06
N LYS A 382 -3.39 -16.34 -16.96
CA LYS A 382 -3.90 -14.96 -16.94
C LYS A 382 -4.83 -14.68 -15.74
N ALA A 383 -5.51 -15.71 -15.23
CA ALA A 383 -6.32 -15.63 -14.02
C ALA A 383 -5.49 -15.82 -12.74
N GLY A 384 -4.16 -15.96 -12.86
CA GLY A 384 -3.27 -16.13 -11.72
C GLY A 384 -3.10 -17.58 -11.25
N PHE A 385 -3.46 -18.56 -12.08
CA PHE A 385 -3.09 -19.96 -11.81
C PHE A 385 -1.57 -20.12 -11.82
N ARG A 386 -1.01 -20.71 -10.76
CA ARG A 386 0.41 -21.02 -10.64
C ARG A 386 0.55 -22.37 -9.93
N CYS A 387 1.30 -23.29 -10.53
CA CYS A 387 1.70 -24.54 -9.91
C CYS A 387 3.17 -24.76 -10.27
N THR A 388 4.09 -24.33 -9.40
CA THR A 388 5.54 -24.37 -9.67
C THR A 388 6.26 -24.79 -8.40
N PHE A 389 7.23 -25.70 -8.53
CA PHE A 389 8.15 -26.06 -7.46
C PHE A 389 9.54 -25.55 -7.84
N ASP A 390 10.08 -24.62 -7.07
CA ASP A 390 11.39 -24.03 -7.31
C ASP A 390 12.16 -23.87 -5.99
N THR A 391 13.46 -24.19 -6.00
CA THR A 391 14.34 -24.06 -4.82
C THR A 391 13.77 -24.61 -3.50
N GLY A 392 13.06 -25.74 -3.56
CA GLY A 392 12.45 -26.32 -2.36
C GLY A 392 11.15 -25.62 -1.91
N VAL A 393 10.51 -24.80 -2.75
CA VAL A 393 9.23 -24.15 -2.43
C VAL A 393 8.17 -24.50 -3.48
N LEU A 394 7.06 -25.08 -3.03
CA LEU A 394 5.90 -25.38 -3.86
C LEU A 394 4.89 -24.23 -3.79
N HIS A 395 4.68 -23.56 -4.91
CA HIS A 395 3.60 -22.59 -5.09
C HIS A 395 2.42 -23.23 -5.80
N LEU A 396 1.27 -23.32 -5.13
CA LEU A 396 -0.01 -23.68 -5.73
C LEU A 396 -1.04 -22.58 -5.48
N ASN A 397 -1.30 -21.78 -6.51
CA ASN A 397 -2.30 -20.71 -6.51
C ASN A 397 -3.35 -21.00 -7.56
N PHE A 398 -4.61 -21.00 -7.16
CA PHE A 398 -5.72 -21.16 -8.09
C PHE A 398 -6.93 -20.35 -7.66
N GLN A 399 -7.75 -20.00 -8.65
CA GLN A 399 -9.06 -19.37 -8.46
C GLN A 399 -10.14 -20.32 -8.97
N PHE A 400 -11.35 -20.19 -8.45
CA PHE A 400 -12.50 -20.93 -8.95
C PHE A 400 -13.06 -20.28 -10.20
N LYS A 401 -13.45 -21.10 -11.18
CA LYS A 401 -14.13 -20.62 -12.39
C LYS A 401 -15.39 -19.86 -12.01
N ARG A 402 -15.57 -18.71 -12.65
CA ARG A 402 -16.78 -17.91 -12.52
C ARG A 402 -17.75 -18.29 -13.63
N PHE A 403 -18.87 -18.88 -13.25
CA PHE A 403 -19.96 -19.13 -14.18
C PHE A 403 -20.74 -17.84 -14.38
N PHE A 404 -20.70 -17.31 -15.61
CA PHE A 404 -21.58 -16.21 -16.01
C PHE A 404 -22.90 -16.81 -16.46
N TYR A 405 -23.96 -16.55 -15.69
CA TYR A 405 -25.31 -16.88 -16.14
C TYR A 405 -25.65 -15.98 -17.34
N ARG A 406 -25.60 -16.56 -18.55
CA ARG A 406 -26.15 -15.93 -19.76
C ARG A 406 -27.64 -16.26 -19.79
N ARG A 407 -28.46 -15.22 -19.94
CA ARG A 407 -29.92 -15.32 -19.94
C ARG A 407 -30.46 -15.37 -21.35
#